data_AF-A0A5K0XG07-F1
#
_entry.id   AF-A0A5K0XG07-F1
#
_cell.length_a   1.000
_cell.length_b   1.000
_cell.length_c   1.000
_cell.angle_alpha   90.00
_cell.angle_beta   90.00
_cell.angle_gamma   90.00
#
_symmetry.space_group_name_H-M   'P 1'
#
loop_
_entity.id
_entity.type
_entity.pdbx_description
1 polymer ?
#
loop_
_entity_poly.entity_id
_entity_poly.type
_entity_poly.pdbx_seq_one_letter_code
_entity_poly.pdbx_strand_id
1 'polypeptide(L)' 'PDIVAPGVDILAAYTRLSSMTGVDDDDRFVNYNIMSGTSMACPHVSGSVAYVKSFHSDWSPAAIKSALMTT' A
#
# COMPACT_ATOMS: atom_id res chain seq x y z
N PRO A 1 -12.58 9.40 4.72
CA PRO A 1 -11.18 8.90 4.76
C PRO A 1 -10.43 9.69 5.84
N ASP A 2 -9.53 9.05 6.58
CA ASP A 2 -8.79 9.70 7.68
C ASP A 2 -7.48 10.36 7.22
N ILE A 3 -6.79 9.76 6.24
CA ILE A 3 -5.52 10.23 5.69
C ILE A 3 -5.44 9.84 4.20
N VAL A 4 -4.63 10.56 3.43
CA VAL A 4 -4.35 10.28 2.01
C VAL A 4 -2.90 9.81 1.85
N ALA A 5 -2.67 8.92 0.89
CA ALA A 5 -1.34 8.39 0.57
C ALA A 5 -1.25 8.07 -0.94
N PRO A 6 -0.02 7.88 -1.48
CA PRO A 6 0.16 7.54 -2.89
C PRO A 6 -0.57 6.25 -3.26
N GLY A 7 -1.50 6.35 -4.20
CA GLY A 7 -2.30 5.22 -4.67
C GLY A 7 -2.53 5.22 -6.18
N VAL A 8 -1.81 6.03 -6.93
CA VAL A 8 -1.88 6.09 -8.39
C VAL A 8 -0.49 5.84 -8.95
N ASP A 9 -0.42 5.02 -10.00
CA ASP A 9 0.80 4.63 -10.69
C ASP A 9 1.89 4.08 -9.76
N ILE A 10 1.47 3.21 -8.83
CA ILE A 10 2.36 2.59 -7.86
C ILE A 10 2.98 1.33 -8.47
N LEU A 11 4.31 1.34 -8.61
CA LEU A 11 5.09 0.16 -9.00
C LEU A 11 5.28 -0.76 -7.78
N ALA A 12 4.76 -1.98 -7.85
CA ALA A 12 4.91 -2.98 -6.80
C ALA A 12 5.14 -4.39 -7.38
N ALA A 13 5.63 -5.32 -6.55
CA ALA A 13 5.80 -6.70 -6.94
C ALA A 13 4.45 -7.32 -7.33
N TYR A 14 4.46 -8.16 -8.37
CA TYR A 14 3.25 -8.77 -8.91
C TYR A 14 3.44 -10.28 -9.11
N THR A 15 2.35 -11.03 -9.00
CA THR A 15 2.38 -12.47 -9.16
C THR A 15 2.62 -12.87 -10.61
N ARG A 16 3.42 -13.92 -10.84
CA ARG A 16 3.57 -14.54 -12.16
C ARG A 16 2.50 -15.58 -12.46
N LEU A 17 1.52 -15.75 -11.57
CA LEU A 17 0.40 -16.68 -11.76
C LEU A 17 -0.75 -16.08 -12.57
N SER A 18 -0.72 -14.77 -12.82
CA SER A 18 -1.71 -14.04 -13.60
C SER A 18 -1.02 -13.16 -14.63
N SER A 19 -1.67 -12.99 -15.77
CA SER A 19 -1.25 -11.99 -16.76
C SER A 19 -1.44 -10.57 -16.22
N MET A 20 -0.73 -9.61 -16.82
CA MET A 20 -0.76 -8.20 -16.41
C MET A 20 -2.17 -7.59 -16.44
N THR A 21 -3.00 -7.99 -17.41
CA THR A 21 -4.39 -7.50 -17.56
C THR A 21 -5.44 -8.44 -16.98
N GLY A 22 -5.09 -9.69 -16.67
CA GLY A 22 -6.05 -10.72 -16.25
C GLY A 22 -6.96 -11.22 -17.37
N VAL A 23 -6.64 -10.90 -18.63
CA VAL A 23 -7.36 -11.38 -19.82
C VAL A 23 -6.65 -12.62 -20.37
N ASP A 24 -7.42 -13.57 -20.91
CA ASP A 24 -6.93 -14.86 -21.41
C ASP A 24 -5.94 -14.75 -22.58
N ASP A 25 -5.97 -13.65 -23.34
CA ASP A 25 -5.11 -13.40 -24.51
C ASP A 25 -3.87 -12.55 -24.16
N ASP A 26 -3.57 -12.35 -22.88
CA ASP A 26 -2.40 -11.61 -22.41
C ASP A 26 -1.31 -12.56 -21.88
N ASP A 27 -0.27 -12.80 -22.68
CA ASP A 27 0.87 -13.64 -22.30
C ASP A 27 1.96 -12.90 -21.49
N ARG A 28 1.71 -11.66 -21.06
CA ARG A 28 2.71 -10.86 -20.34
C ARG A 28 2.69 -11.19 -18.85
N PHE A 29 3.73 -11.88 -18.41
CA PHE A 29 4.03 -12.15 -17.00
C PHE A 29 5.23 -11.33 -16.54
N VAL A 30 5.02 -10.48 -15.55
CA VAL A 30 6.02 -9.52 -15.05
C VAL A 30 6.25 -9.72 -13.55
N ASN A 31 7.45 -9.40 -13.07
CA ASN A 31 7.77 -9.44 -11.64
C ASN A 31 7.23 -8.20 -10.90
N TYR A 32 6.97 -7.12 -11.62
CA TYR A 32 6.45 -5.85 -11.09
C TYR A 32 5.39 -5.29 -12.02
N ASN A 33 4.38 -4.67 -11.44
CA ASN A 33 3.29 -4.03 -12.18
C ASN A 33 3.03 -2.63 -11.61
N ILE A 34 2.53 -1.73 -12.46
CA ILE A 34 2.09 -0.39 -12.08
C ILE A 34 0.58 -0.42 -11.94
N MET A 35 0.07 -0.11 -10.75
CA MET A 35 -1.36 -0.19 -10.45
C MET A 35 -1.83 1.05 -9.68
N SER A 36 -3.14 1.31 -9.77
CA SER A 36 -3.82 2.43 -9.14
C SER A 36 -5.04 1.96 -8.36
N GLY A 37 -5.27 2.54 -7.18
CA GLY A 37 -6.40 2.27 -6.32
C GLY A 37 -6.15 2.62 -4.85
N THR A 38 -7.22 2.71 -4.06
CA THR A 38 -7.11 2.86 -2.60
C THR A 38 -6.43 1.64 -1.95
N SER A 39 -6.49 0.48 -2.60
CA SER A 39 -5.71 -0.73 -2.27
C SER A 39 -4.19 -0.52 -2.36
N MET A 40 -3.71 0.41 -3.19
CA MET A 40 -2.29 0.76 -3.30
C MET A 40 -1.89 1.87 -2.31
N ALA A 41 -2.82 2.74 -1.92
CA ALA A 41 -2.59 3.74 -0.86
C ALA A 41 -2.54 3.13 0.55
N CYS A 42 -3.40 2.15 0.85
CA CYS A 42 -3.46 1.48 2.14
C CYS A 42 -2.11 0.92 2.67
N PRO A 43 -1.31 0.18 1.88
CA PRO A 43 -0.03 -0.36 2.36
C PRO A 43 1.00 0.73 2.65
N HIS A 44 0.95 1.90 2.00
CA HIS A 44 1.81 3.03 2.35
C HIS A 44 1.52 3.52 3.78
N VAL A 45 0.25 3.74 4.11
CA VAL A 45 -0.16 4.13 5.48
C VAL A 45 0.17 3.04 6.49
N SER A 46 -0.07 1.77 6.14
CA SER A 46 0.25 0.62 7.00
C SER A 46 1.74 0.53 7.32
N GLY A 47 2.60 0.81 6.33
CA GLY A 47 4.04 0.90 6.51
C GLY A 47 4.45 2.03 7.47
N SER A 48 3.87 3.22 7.29
CA SER A 48 4.10 4.35 8.21
C SER A 48 3.65 4.04 9.63
N VAL A 49 2.49 3.39 9.80
CA VAL A 49 2.00 2.93 11.11
C VAL A 49 2.96 1.94 11.74
N ALA A 50 3.43 0.93 11.00
CA ALA A 50 4.38 -0.06 11.49
C ALA A 50 5.71 0.59 11.91
N TYR A 51 6.20 1.56 11.13
CA TYR A 51 7.39 2.33 11.46
C TYR A 51 7.22 3.10 12.78
N VAL A 52 6.15 3.88 12.93
CA VAL A 52 5.85 4.61 14.18
C VAL A 52 5.72 3.64 15.36
N LYS A 53 5.01 2.52 15.17
CA LYS A 53 4.82 1.50 16.22
C LYS A 53 6.13 0.86 16.66
N SER A 54 7.12 0.75 15.78
CA SER A 54 8.43 0.19 16.13
C SER A 54 9.22 1.05 17.14
N PHE A 55 9.03 2.37 17.11
CA PHE A 55 9.62 3.31 18.08
C PHE A 55 8.73 3.58 19.28
N HIS A 56 7.41 3.37 19.13
CA HIS A 56 6.40 3.60 20.15
C HIS A 56 5.53 2.36 20.37
N SER A 57 6.16 1.28 20.85
CA SER A 57 5.53 -0.03 21.01
C SER A 57 4.41 -0.06 22.06
N ASP A 58 4.36 0.95 22.94
CA ASP A 58 3.35 1.18 23.97
C ASP A 58 2.14 1.99 23.47
N TRP A 59 2.27 2.74 22.37
CA TRP A 59 1.19 3.60 21.89
C TRP A 59 -0.05 2.82 21.43
N SER A 60 -1.23 3.34 21.77
CA SER A 60 -2.50 2.77 21.30
C SER A 60 -2.71 3.01 19.80
N PRO A 61 -3.57 2.23 19.11
CA PRO A 61 -3.92 2.48 17.72
C PRO A 61 -4.46 3.91 17.49
N ALA A 62 -5.23 4.43 18.45
CA ALA A 62 -5.77 5.79 18.39
C ALA A 62 -4.66 6.86 18.48
N ALA A 63 -3.64 6.65 19.33
CA ALA A 63 -2.50 7.56 19.43
C ALA A 63 -1.69 7.61 18.13
N ILE A 64 -1.43 6.46 17.49
CA ILE A 64 -0.71 6.41 16.21
C ILE A 64 -1.53 7.06 15.09
N LYS A 65 -2.84 6.78 15.04
CA LYS A 65 -3.74 7.45 14.09
C LYS A 65 -3.71 8.97 14.29
N SER A 66 -3.79 9.44 15.54
CA SER A 66 -3.70 10.86 15.86
C SER A 66 -2.39 11.47 15.36
N ALA A 67 -1.25 10.84 15.66
CA ALA A 67 0.06 11.34 15.25
C ALA A 67 0.17 11.47 13.72
N LEU A 68 -0.31 10.47 12.97
CA LEU A 68 -0.27 10.49 11.50
C LEU A 68 -1.26 11.50 10.88
N MET A 69 -2.38 11.81 11.53
CA MET A 69 -3.37 12.75 11.00
C MET A 69 -2.99 14.22 11.26
N THR A 70 -2.23 14.49 12.31
CA THR A 70 -1.85 15.86 12.72
C THR A 70 -0.48 16.29 12.21
N THR A 71 0.13 15.51 11.31
CA THR A 71 1.41 15.80 10.65
C THR A 71 1.26 15.71 9.15
#